data_AF-A0AAN6ST12-F1
#
_entry.id   AF-A0AAN6ST12-F1
#
_cell.length_a   1.000
_cell.length_b   1.000
_cell.length_c   1.000
_cell.angle_alpha   90.00
_cell.angle_beta   90.00
_cell.angle_gamma   90.00
#
_symmetry.space_group_name_H-M   'P 1'
#
loop_
_entity.id
_entity.type
_entity.pdbx_description
1 polymer ?
#
loop_
_entity_poly.entity_id
_entity_poly.type
_entity_poly.pdbx_seq_one_letter_code
_entity_poly.pdbx_strand_id
1 'polypeptide(L)'
;MAAPGLTPEQLAQLPHDDRCPAMLATHWGLTALATVFLALRVYCKRITSLRLWWDDWILIAAWVTILATVCLTTALVAEFKLGRHSWDLEIHDLSKFIIISSSRATFTLTSLGWTKTAFAVTLLRLTAGRTKGFVWFVIVSINITTICAPLDKVWNPAVPGSCWAPKVGTKVWIGLGAYSALMDFTLAALPWTFLYSISLKKREKMGILVAMSMGIIAGAVAIAKCAMLPQLGSGDSYNEVELYIWDVTESTVTVMAACIPTLRVLLRGMRPPRTTDFLRMFAGASC
;
A
#
# COMPACT_ATOMS: atom_id res chain seq x y z
N MET A 1 9.88 25.94 13.55
CA MET A 1 10.19 27.36 13.31
C MET A 1 8.86 28.09 13.26
N ALA A 2 8.52 28.88 14.29
CA ALA A 2 7.40 29.81 14.21
C ALA A 2 7.62 30.75 13.01
N ALA A 3 6.57 31.03 12.23
CA ALA A 3 6.66 31.81 11.01
C ALA A 3 7.38 33.15 11.29
N PRO A 4 8.55 33.41 10.67
CA PRO A 4 9.33 34.61 11.01
C PRO A 4 8.59 35.86 10.55
N GLY A 5 8.20 36.73 11.50
CA GLY A 5 7.71 38.09 11.22
C GLY A 5 6.24 38.38 11.56
N LEU A 6 5.47 37.43 12.09
CA LEU A 6 4.08 37.68 12.52
C LEU A 6 4.03 38.11 13.99
N THR A 7 3.23 39.14 14.30
CA THR A 7 2.97 39.55 15.68
C THR A 7 2.11 38.50 16.40
N PRO A 8 2.14 38.42 17.75
CA PRO A 8 1.33 37.46 18.50
C PRO A 8 -0.18 37.57 18.21
N GLU A 9 -0.67 38.79 17.93
CA GLU A 9 -2.07 39.04 17.56
C GLU A 9 -2.40 38.52 16.17
N GLN A 10 -1.47 38.61 15.22
CA GLN A 10 -1.65 38.05 13.88
C GLN A 10 -1.61 36.52 13.88
N LEU A 11 -0.79 35.91 14.76
CA LEU A 11 -0.78 34.46 14.95
C LEU A 11 -2.11 33.96 15.52
N ALA A 12 -2.71 34.67 16.47
CA ALA A 12 -4.00 34.31 17.07
C ALA A 12 -5.20 34.43 16.11
N GLN A 13 -5.05 35.13 14.98
CA GLN A 13 -6.06 35.27 13.94
C GLN A 13 -5.97 34.19 12.85
N LEU A 14 -4.92 33.36 12.85
CA LEU A 14 -4.77 32.27 11.90
C LEU A 14 -5.68 31.09 12.25
N PRO A 15 -6.05 30.25 11.26
CA PRO A 15 -6.79 29.03 11.55
C PRO A 15 -5.92 28.07 12.37
N HIS A 16 -6.51 27.46 13.39
CA HIS A 16 -5.87 26.51 14.32
C HIS A 16 -6.54 25.13 14.27
N ASP A 17 -7.00 24.74 13.08
CA ASP A 17 -7.72 23.49 12.87
C ASP A 17 -6.78 22.27 13.07
N ASP A 18 -7.32 21.21 13.69
CA ASP A 18 -6.57 20.01 14.03
C ASP A 18 -7.13 18.77 13.31
N ARG A 19 -6.37 18.24 12.33
CA ARG A 19 -6.71 17.00 11.60
C ARG A 19 -6.03 15.75 12.16
N CYS A 20 -5.23 15.87 13.23
CA CYS A 20 -4.51 14.74 13.82
C CYS A 20 -5.43 13.59 14.23
N PRO A 21 -6.59 13.81 14.89
CA PRO A 21 -7.46 12.71 15.32
C PRO A 21 -8.03 11.94 14.13
N ALA A 22 -8.49 12.64 13.09
CA ALA A 22 -9.03 12.04 11.88
C ALA A 22 -7.95 11.23 11.12
N MET A 23 -6.74 11.77 11.04
CA MET A 23 -5.59 11.08 10.44
C MET A 23 -5.30 9.77 11.17
N LEU A 24 -5.11 9.81 12.50
CA LEU A 24 -4.78 8.64 13.31
C LEU A 24 -5.90 7.60 13.31
N ALA A 25 -7.17 8.03 13.44
CA ALA A 25 -8.31 7.13 13.38
C ALA A 25 -8.36 6.36 12.05
N THR A 26 -8.11 7.04 10.94
CA THR A 26 -8.08 6.42 9.61
C THR A 26 -6.90 5.46 9.46
N HIS A 27 -5.71 5.86 9.91
CA HIS A 27 -4.50 5.03 9.82
C HIS A 27 -4.63 3.72 10.62
N TRP A 28 -5.05 3.81 11.88
CA TRP A 28 -5.24 2.65 12.75
C TRP A 28 -6.42 1.79 12.30
N GLY A 29 -7.53 2.41 11.86
CA GLY A 29 -8.70 1.69 11.35
C GLY A 29 -8.40 0.86 10.11
N LEU A 30 -7.73 1.45 9.11
CA LEU A 30 -7.34 0.75 7.89
C LEU A 30 -6.30 -0.34 8.15
N THR A 31 -5.34 -0.07 9.02
CA THR A 31 -4.31 -1.06 9.38
C THR A 31 -4.93 -2.25 10.11
N ALA A 32 -5.84 -2.02 11.06
CA ALA A 32 -6.56 -3.07 11.76
C ALA A 32 -7.40 -3.92 10.78
N LEU A 33 -8.09 -3.28 9.83
CA LEU A 33 -8.84 -3.99 8.79
C LEU A 33 -7.90 -4.86 7.93
N ALA A 34 -6.76 -4.32 7.49
CA ALA A 34 -5.76 -5.09 6.74
C ALA A 34 -5.20 -6.26 7.57
N THR A 35 -4.98 -6.08 8.88
CA THR A 35 -4.57 -7.16 9.79
C THR A 35 -5.58 -8.28 9.83
N VAL A 36 -6.88 -7.99 9.89
CA VAL A 36 -7.94 -9.01 9.88
C VAL A 36 -7.88 -9.85 8.60
N PHE A 37 -7.74 -9.21 7.43
CA PHE A 37 -7.63 -9.93 6.15
C PHE A 37 -6.36 -10.79 6.06
N LEU A 38 -5.23 -10.26 6.53
CA LEU A 38 -3.96 -10.99 6.54
C LEU A 38 -3.99 -12.17 7.53
N ALA A 39 -4.52 -11.95 8.74
CA ALA A 39 -4.71 -12.99 9.73
C ALA A 39 -5.62 -14.10 9.21
N LEU A 40 -6.73 -13.73 8.54
CA LEU A 40 -7.64 -14.70 7.93
C LEU A 40 -6.93 -15.50 6.82
N ARG A 41 -6.09 -14.85 5.99
CA ARG A 41 -5.26 -15.54 4.98
C ARG A 41 -4.36 -16.59 5.62
N VAL A 42 -3.62 -16.21 6.67
CA VAL A 42 -2.69 -17.11 7.37
C VAL A 42 -3.43 -18.24 8.08
N TYR A 43 -4.54 -17.92 8.76
CA TYR A 43 -5.39 -18.89 9.45
C TYR A 43 -5.95 -19.94 8.48
N CYS A 44 -6.49 -19.51 7.33
CA CYS A 44 -6.98 -20.43 6.32
C CYS A 44 -5.86 -21.33 5.76
N LYS A 45 -4.65 -20.80 5.55
CA LYS A 45 -3.51 -21.63 5.11
C LYS A 45 -3.10 -22.66 6.15
N ARG A 46 -3.08 -22.27 7.43
CA ARG A 46 -2.82 -23.16 8.57
C ARG A 46 -3.83 -24.30 8.64
N ILE A 47 -5.13 -24.00 8.55
CA ILE A 47 -6.18 -25.05 8.66
C ILE A 47 -6.16 -26.02 7.47
N THR A 48 -5.75 -25.57 6.29
CA THR A 48 -5.68 -26.40 5.07
C THR A 48 -4.32 -27.10 4.93
N SER A 49 -3.43 -26.99 5.94
CA SER A 49 -2.07 -27.54 5.92
C SER A 49 -1.23 -27.13 4.70
N LEU A 50 -1.53 -25.96 4.13
CA LEU A 50 -0.78 -25.42 3.00
C LEU A 50 0.47 -24.70 3.54
N ARG A 51 1.63 -24.99 2.94
CA ARG A 51 2.88 -24.28 3.28
C ARG A 51 2.74 -22.80 2.98
N LEU A 52 3.27 -21.96 3.87
CA LEU A 52 3.50 -20.54 3.60
C LEU A 52 4.58 -20.43 2.54
N TRP A 53 4.33 -19.61 1.53
CA TRP A 53 5.28 -19.40 0.46
C TRP A 53 5.89 -17.98 0.53
N TRP A 54 6.91 -17.72 -0.29
CA TRP A 54 7.59 -16.43 -0.37
C TRP A 54 6.65 -15.22 -0.51
N ASP A 55 5.58 -15.32 -1.29
CA ASP A 55 4.54 -14.28 -1.38
C ASP A 55 3.93 -13.91 -0.03
N ASP A 56 3.65 -14.89 0.84
CA ASP A 56 3.05 -14.63 2.15
C ASP A 56 4.04 -13.93 3.07
N TRP A 57 5.32 -14.32 3.01
CA TRP A 57 6.38 -13.67 3.79
C TRP A 57 6.62 -12.23 3.35
N ILE A 58 6.64 -11.97 2.05
CA ILE A 58 6.76 -10.60 1.50
C ILE A 58 5.54 -9.77 1.93
N LEU A 59 4.33 -10.33 1.88
CA LEU A 59 3.12 -9.63 2.29
C LEU A 59 3.09 -9.33 3.80
N ILE A 60 3.55 -10.26 4.64
CA ILE A 60 3.70 -10.03 6.09
C ILE A 60 4.74 -8.95 6.35
N ALA A 61 5.89 -9.01 5.66
CA ALA A 61 6.93 -7.99 5.78
C ALA A 61 6.41 -6.62 5.35
N ALA A 62 5.61 -6.54 4.29
CA ALA A 62 4.95 -5.31 3.85
C ALA A 62 3.95 -4.79 4.89
N TRP A 63 3.18 -5.65 5.53
CA TRP A 63 2.29 -5.24 6.61
C TRP A 63 3.06 -4.72 7.84
N VAL A 64 4.21 -5.30 8.17
CA VAL A 64 5.08 -4.82 9.24
C VAL A 64 5.61 -3.40 8.93
N THR A 65 5.97 -3.12 7.67
CA THR A 65 6.40 -1.75 7.30
C THR A 65 5.24 -0.77 7.33
N ILE A 66 4.01 -1.16 6.97
CA ILE A 66 2.80 -0.33 7.19
C ILE A 66 2.62 0.00 8.67
N LEU A 67 2.73 -1.01 9.55
CA LEU A 67 2.60 -0.81 10.99
C LEU A 67 3.68 0.17 11.51
N ALA A 68 4.93 0.03 11.04
CA ALA A 68 6.00 0.96 11.37
C ALA A 68 5.66 2.39 10.91
N THR A 69 5.14 2.58 9.70
CA THR A 69 4.67 3.88 9.20
C THR A 69 3.62 4.49 10.13
N VAL A 70 2.60 3.73 10.56
CA VAL A 70 1.53 4.23 11.44
C VAL A 70 2.05 4.58 12.83
N CYS A 71 2.95 3.77 13.38
CA CYS A 71 3.60 4.06 14.67
C CYS A 71 4.44 5.35 14.60
N LEU A 72 5.23 5.53 13.53
CA LEU A 72 6.02 6.74 13.32
C LEU A 72 5.14 7.97 13.10
N THR A 73 4.03 7.86 12.35
CA THR A 73 3.03 8.93 12.25
C THR A 73 2.47 9.30 13.62
N THR A 74 2.16 8.31 14.46
CA THR A 74 1.68 8.55 15.83
C THR A 74 2.73 9.28 16.69
N ALA A 75 4.00 8.90 16.57
CA ALA A 75 5.10 9.61 17.23
C ALA A 75 5.24 11.07 16.74
N LEU A 76 5.10 11.31 15.43
CA LEU A 76 5.13 12.66 14.86
C LEU A 76 3.97 13.54 15.36
N VAL A 77 2.76 12.97 15.47
CA VAL A 77 1.60 13.66 16.04
C VAL A 77 1.83 13.98 17.53
N ALA A 78 2.34 13.00 18.29
CA ALA A 78 2.51 13.14 19.73
C ALA A 78 3.59 14.18 20.10
N GLU A 79 4.72 14.16 19.40
CA GLU A 79 5.89 14.99 19.74
C GLU A 79 5.91 16.34 19.02
N PHE A 80 5.38 16.43 17.79
CA PHE A 80 5.54 17.62 16.94
C PHE A 80 4.21 18.22 16.46
N LYS A 81 3.06 17.66 16.88
CA LYS A 81 1.71 18.06 16.46
C LYS A 81 1.51 18.03 14.93
N LEU A 82 2.16 17.08 14.26
CA LEU A 82 2.06 16.91 12.80
C LEU A 82 0.60 16.70 12.37
N GLY A 83 0.10 17.56 11.48
CA GLY A 83 -1.29 17.56 11.01
C GLY A 83 -2.11 18.78 11.46
N ARG A 84 -1.49 19.68 12.22
CA ARG A 84 -1.90 21.07 12.37
C ARG A 84 -1.23 21.96 11.35
N HIS A 85 -1.62 23.22 11.29
CA HIS A 85 -0.97 24.18 10.42
C HIS A 85 0.51 24.37 10.79
N SER A 86 1.34 24.71 9.81
CA SER A 86 2.80 24.82 10.01
C SER A 86 3.23 25.81 11.11
N TRP A 87 2.39 26.79 11.45
CA TRP A 87 2.62 27.72 12.57
C TRP A 87 2.31 27.12 13.95
N ASP A 88 1.52 26.05 14.01
CA ASP A 88 1.17 25.33 15.24
C ASP A 88 2.06 24.09 15.50
N LEU A 89 3.08 23.88 14.66
CA LEU A 89 4.03 22.79 14.81
C LEU A 89 5.05 23.07 15.91
N GLU A 90 5.15 22.14 16.86
CA GLU A 90 6.07 22.20 18.01
C GLU A 90 7.42 21.52 17.67
N ILE A 91 8.19 22.12 16.75
CA ILE A 91 9.50 21.57 16.36
C ILE A 91 10.58 22.04 17.34
N HIS A 92 10.73 21.31 18.45
CA HIS A 92 11.77 21.55 19.45
C HIS A 92 13.14 20.97 19.03
N ASP A 93 13.14 19.83 18.35
CA ASP A 93 14.34 19.16 17.83
C ASP A 93 14.16 18.87 16.33
N LEU A 94 14.80 19.70 15.51
CA LEU A 94 14.74 19.58 14.06
C LEU A 94 15.38 18.28 13.55
N SER A 95 16.46 17.83 14.19
CA SER A 95 17.16 16.59 13.80
C SER A 95 16.27 15.38 14.03
N LYS A 96 15.64 15.32 15.21
CA LYS A 96 14.69 14.24 15.54
C LYS A 96 13.48 14.24 14.61
N PHE A 97 12.93 15.42 14.32
CA PHE A 97 11.82 15.57 13.36
C PHE A 97 12.18 15.04 11.96
N ILE A 98 13.36 15.40 11.44
CA ILE A 98 13.82 14.95 10.12
C ILE A 98 14.03 13.43 10.09
N ILE A 99 14.63 12.84 11.12
CA ILE A 99 14.88 11.40 11.20
C ILE A 99 13.56 10.61 11.23
N ILE A 100 12.61 11.02 12.07
CA ILE A 100 11.32 10.33 12.19
C ILE A 100 10.48 10.50 10.90
N SER A 101 10.48 11.70 10.31
CA SER A 101 9.77 11.95 9.05
C SER A 101 10.38 11.19 7.87
N SER A 102 11.70 11.11 7.78
CA SER A 102 12.41 10.40 6.72
C SER A 102 12.25 8.88 6.83
N SER A 103 12.33 8.35 8.05
CA SER A 103 12.07 6.93 8.31
C SER A 103 10.64 6.57 7.94
N ARG A 104 9.65 7.37 8.33
CA ARG A 104 8.24 7.19 7.93
C ARG A 104 8.10 7.11 6.41
N ALA A 105 8.66 8.08 5.67
CA ALA A 105 8.60 8.09 4.21
C ALA A 105 9.24 6.84 3.57
N THR A 106 10.37 6.38 4.11
CA THR A 106 11.07 5.18 3.65
C THR A 106 10.23 3.91 3.85
N PHE A 107 9.61 3.76 5.02
CA PHE A 107 8.72 2.64 5.30
C PHE A 107 7.48 2.64 4.41
N THR A 108 6.90 3.82 4.12
CA THR A 108 5.77 3.95 3.19
C THR A 108 6.15 3.48 1.78
N LEU A 109 7.28 3.95 1.25
CA LEU A 109 7.77 3.54 -0.08
C LEU A 109 8.05 2.03 -0.15
N THR A 110 8.67 1.50 0.89
CA THR A 110 9.01 0.07 0.97
C THR A 110 7.75 -0.78 1.07
N SER A 111 6.77 -0.37 1.88
CA SER A 111 5.44 -0.98 1.93
C SER A 111 4.77 -1.03 0.55
N LEU A 112 4.71 0.10 -0.16
CA LEU A 112 4.09 0.17 -1.50
C LEU A 112 4.78 -0.75 -2.50
N GLY A 113 6.12 -0.81 -2.48
CA GLY A 113 6.88 -1.74 -3.31
C GLY A 113 6.62 -3.20 -2.95
N TRP A 114 6.69 -3.56 -1.67
CA TRP A 114 6.55 -4.94 -1.20
C TRP A 114 5.13 -5.51 -1.35
N THR A 115 4.10 -4.69 -1.14
CA THR A 115 2.70 -5.10 -1.38
C THR A 115 2.46 -5.42 -2.85
N LYS A 116 2.94 -4.57 -3.77
CA LYS A 116 2.84 -4.80 -5.22
C LYS A 116 3.66 -6.02 -5.66
N THR A 117 4.86 -6.22 -5.11
CA THR A 117 5.68 -7.38 -5.43
C THR A 117 5.08 -8.68 -4.91
N ALA A 118 4.50 -8.70 -3.71
CA ALA A 118 3.74 -9.86 -3.22
C ALA A 118 2.63 -10.24 -4.20
N PHE A 119 1.81 -9.26 -4.61
CA PHE A 119 0.75 -9.49 -5.59
C PHE A 119 1.28 -10.01 -6.94
N ALA A 120 2.36 -9.41 -7.46
CA ALA A 120 3.00 -9.86 -8.69
C ALA A 120 3.58 -11.28 -8.57
N VAL A 121 4.15 -11.66 -7.42
CA VAL A 121 4.63 -13.02 -7.16
C VAL A 121 3.46 -14.01 -7.07
N THR A 122 2.32 -13.60 -6.52
CA THR A 122 1.09 -14.40 -6.59
C THR A 122 0.65 -14.62 -8.04
N LEU A 123 0.67 -13.59 -8.88
CA LEU A 123 0.37 -13.72 -10.32
C LEU A 123 1.37 -14.61 -11.05
N LEU A 124 2.66 -14.54 -10.72
CA LEU A 124 3.72 -15.35 -11.32
C LEU A 124 3.44 -16.86 -11.23
N ARG A 125 2.69 -17.30 -10.21
CA ARG A 125 2.27 -18.71 -10.06
C ARG A 125 1.13 -19.11 -10.97
N LEU A 126 0.29 -18.16 -11.34
CA LEU A 126 -0.88 -18.39 -12.18
C LEU A 126 -0.52 -18.28 -13.66
N THR A 127 0.51 -17.50 -14.00
CA THR A 127 0.94 -17.24 -15.37
C THR A 127 2.07 -18.16 -15.83
N ALA A 128 2.06 -18.55 -17.12
CA ALA A 128 3.13 -19.31 -17.76
C ALA A 128 3.60 -18.62 -19.07
N GLY A 129 4.77 -19.01 -19.59
CA GLY A 129 5.28 -18.53 -20.88
C GLY A 129 5.73 -17.06 -20.89
N ARG A 130 5.47 -16.33 -21.99
CA ARG A 130 5.92 -14.93 -22.20
C ARG A 130 5.41 -13.96 -21.14
N THR A 131 4.22 -14.20 -20.58
CA THR A 131 3.62 -13.38 -19.51
C THR A 131 4.46 -13.43 -18.22
N LYS A 132 5.13 -14.55 -17.92
CA LYS A 132 6.00 -14.68 -16.75
C LYS A 132 7.23 -13.78 -16.84
N GLY A 133 7.79 -13.61 -18.04
CA GLY A 133 8.89 -12.67 -18.31
C GLY A 133 8.45 -11.22 -18.11
N PHE A 134 7.24 -10.87 -18.53
CA PHE A 134 6.67 -9.54 -18.31
C PHE A 134 6.40 -9.25 -16.81
N VAL A 135 5.88 -10.23 -16.06
CA VAL A 135 5.68 -10.08 -14.61
C VAL A 135 7.03 -9.86 -13.90
N TRP A 136 8.09 -10.57 -14.30
CA TRP A 136 9.44 -10.33 -13.80
C TRP A 136 9.94 -8.92 -14.11
N PHE A 137 9.71 -8.42 -15.33
CA PHE A 137 10.03 -7.04 -15.69
C PHE A 137 9.31 -6.03 -14.80
N VAL A 138 8.01 -6.24 -14.53
CA VAL A 138 7.22 -5.39 -13.61
C VAL A 138 7.79 -5.43 -12.20
N ILE A 139 8.12 -6.61 -11.67
CA ILE A 139 8.74 -6.76 -10.33
C ILE A 139 10.07 -5.98 -10.27
N VAL A 140 10.96 -6.18 -11.24
CA VAL A 140 12.25 -5.49 -11.28
C VAL A 140 12.06 -3.98 -11.38
N SER A 141 11.16 -3.53 -12.24
CA SER A 141 10.91 -2.10 -12.47
C SER A 141 10.32 -1.41 -11.23
N ILE A 142 9.39 -2.06 -10.52
CA ILE A 142 8.86 -1.54 -9.24
C ILE A 142 9.98 -1.41 -8.20
N ASN A 143 10.78 -2.46 -7.98
CA ASN A 143 11.84 -2.44 -6.96
C ASN A 143 12.96 -1.44 -7.30
N ILE A 144 13.34 -1.31 -8.57
CA ILE A 144 14.30 -0.29 -9.01
C ILE A 144 13.75 1.10 -8.70
N THR A 145 12.47 1.34 -8.96
CA THR A 145 11.83 2.63 -8.70
C THR A 145 11.80 2.95 -7.21
N THR A 146 11.62 1.95 -6.34
CA THR A 146 11.68 2.11 -4.88
C THR A 146 13.10 2.43 -4.38
N ILE A 147 14.14 1.88 -5.02
CA ILE A 147 15.55 2.10 -4.66
C ILE A 147 16.09 3.41 -5.25
N CYS A 148 15.64 3.79 -6.45
CA CYS A 148 16.06 5.01 -7.16
C CYS A 148 15.25 6.26 -6.78
N ALA A 149 14.23 6.14 -5.92
CA ALA A 149 13.61 7.30 -5.31
C ALA A 149 14.69 8.04 -4.49
N PRO A 150 14.87 9.37 -4.65
CA PRO A 150 15.97 10.11 -4.05
C PRO A 150 15.82 10.18 -2.52
N LEU A 151 16.25 9.12 -1.83
CA LEU A 151 16.30 9.08 -0.37
C LEU A 151 17.25 10.16 0.16
N ASP A 152 18.41 10.36 -0.47
CA ASP A 152 19.45 11.25 0.07
C ASP A 152 18.99 12.71 0.27
N LYS A 153 18.14 13.24 -0.61
CA LYS A 153 17.56 14.59 -0.45
C LYS A 153 16.39 14.66 0.53
N VAL A 154 15.68 13.56 0.75
CA VAL A 154 14.67 13.45 1.81
C VAL A 154 15.35 13.42 3.19
N TRP A 155 16.50 12.74 3.27
CA TRP A 155 17.24 12.53 4.52
C TRP A 155 18.05 13.75 4.98
N ASN A 156 18.57 14.58 4.07
CA ASN A 156 19.28 15.80 4.44
C ASN A 156 19.10 16.91 3.40
N PRO A 157 18.24 17.92 3.69
CA PRO A 157 18.02 19.07 2.82
C PRO A 157 19.27 19.94 2.58
N ALA A 158 20.31 19.79 3.41
CA ALA A 158 21.53 20.60 3.38
C ALA A 158 22.69 19.97 2.57
N VAL A 159 22.51 18.78 1.97
CA VAL A 159 23.55 18.17 1.13
C VAL A 159 23.67 18.94 -0.19
N PRO A 160 24.86 19.46 -0.55
CA PRO A 160 25.07 20.11 -1.84
C PRO A 160 24.99 19.06 -2.97
N GLY A 161 23.91 19.12 -3.76
CA GLY A 161 23.68 18.27 -4.91
C GLY A 161 22.76 18.94 -5.94
N SER A 162 23.27 19.10 -7.17
CA SER A 162 22.61 19.75 -8.31
C SER A 162 21.55 18.85 -8.97
N CYS A 163 20.55 18.41 -8.23
CA CYS A 163 19.38 17.76 -8.82
C CYS A 163 18.10 18.44 -8.32
N TRP A 164 17.87 19.62 -8.89
CA TRP A 164 16.59 20.27 -9.08
C TRP A 164 15.94 21.01 -7.90
N ALA A 165 15.24 22.10 -8.26
CA ALA A 165 14.46 22.98 -7.40
C ALA A 165 13.26 22.23 -6.75
N PRO A 166 12.71 22.71 -5.62
CA PRO A 166 11.57 22.09 -4.93
C PRO A 166 10.38 21.77 -5.84
N LYS A 167 10.08 22.67 -6.80
CA LYS A 167 9.01 22.49 -7.81
C LYS A 167 9.24 21.28 -8.74
N VAL A 168 10.47 20.85 -8.90
CA VAL A 168 10.82 19.67 -9.70
C VAL A 168 10.75 18.41 -8.85
N GLY A 169 11.09 18.51 -7.57
CA GLY A 169 10.85 17.43 -6.60
C GLY A 169 9.39 16.97 -6.65
N THR A 170 8.44 17.91 -6.54
CA THR A 170 7.01 17.61 -6.64
C THR A 170 6.65 16.94 -7.98
N LYS A 171 7.21 17.39 -9.11
CA LYS A 171 6.97 16.77 -10.43
C LYS A 171 7.51 15.34 -10.51
N VAL A 172 8.68 15.07 -9.92
CA VAL A 172 9.26 13.73 -9.85
C VAL A 172 8.38 12.81 -9.00
N TRP A 173 7.92 13.29 -7.84
CA TRP A 173 6.99 12.53 -7.00
C TRP A 173 5.66 12.25 -7.70
N ILE A 174 5.11 13.21 -8.45
CA ILE A 174 3.92 13.01 -9.30
C ILE A 174 4.19 11.95 -10.37
N GLY A 175 5.36 11.98 -11.01
CA GLY A 175 5.77 10.95 -11.97
C GLY A 175 5.86 9.56 -11.36
N LEU A 176 6.45 9.44 -10.16
CA LEU A 176 6.53 8.19 -9.40
C LEU A 176 5.14 7.70 -8.98
N GLY A 177 4.25 8.60 -8.55
CA GLY A 177 2.86 8.29 -8.24
C GLY A 177 2.10 7.79 -9.46
N ALA A 178 2.23 8.47 -10.60
CA ALA A 178 1.59 8.08 -11.86
C ALA A 178 2.10 6.71 -12.35
N TYR A 179 3.41 6.45 -12.23
CA TYR A 179 4.00 5.16 -12.52
C TYR A 179 3.46 4.07 -11.58
N SER A 180 3.34 4.35 -10.28
CA SER A 180 2.75 3.45 -9.29
C SER A 180 1.31 3.07 -9.67
N ALA A 181 0.48 4.06 -10.03
CA ALA A 181 -0.89 3.83 -10.48
C ALA A 181 -0.93 3.01 -11.79
N LEU A 182 -0.05 3.31 -12.74
CA LEU A 182 0.06 2.53 -13.98
C LEU A 182 0.40 1.06 -13.70
N MET A 183 1.27 0.79 -12.73
CA MET A 183 1.59 -0.57 -12.31
C MET A 183 0.37 -1.28 -11.70
N ASP A 184 -0.45 -0.58 -10.91
CA ASP A 184 -1.69 -1.16 -10.37
C ASP A 184 -2.67 -1.56 -11.48
N PHE A 185 -2.88 -0.71 -12.48
CA PHE A 185 -3.72 -1.05 -13.64
C PHE A 185 -3.11 -2.19 -14.48
N THR A 186 -1.79 -2.20 -14.64
CA THR A 186 -1.09 -3.25 -15.38
C THR A 186 -1.25 -4.60 -14.68
N LEU A 187 -1.01 -4.64 -13.36
CA LEU A 187 -1.20 -5.82 -12.53
C LEU A 187 -2.67 -6.27 -12.48
N ALA A 188 -3.62 -5.33 -12.53
CA ALA A 188 -5.05 -5.62 -12.62
C ALA A 188 -5.48 -6.15 -14.01
N ALA A 189 -4.83 -5.74 -15.09
CA ALA A 189 -5.15 -6.14 -16.46
C ALA A 189 -4.53 -7.49 -16.86
N LEU A 190 -3.38 -7.85 -16.29
CA LEU A 190 -2.67 -9.10 -16.58
C LEU A 190 -3.52 -10.38 -16.47
N PRO A 191 -4.40 -10.55 -15.47
CA PRO A 191 -5.25 -11.73 -15.39
C PRO A 191 -6.29 -11.77 -16.52
N TRP A 192 -6.69 -10.63 -17.10
CA TRP A 192 -7.68 -10.57 -18.18
C TRP A 192 -7.15 -11.21 -19.46
N THR A 193 -5.95 -10.82 -19.85
CA THR A 193 -5.32 -11.27 -21.10
C THR A 193 -5.06 -12.77 -21.03
N PHE A 194 -4.66 -13.26 -19.86
CA PHE A 194 -4.50 -14.69 -19.61
C PHE A 194 -5.85 -15.45 -19.65
N LEU A 195 -6.89 -14.90 -19.02
CA LEU A 195 -8.22 -15.52 -18.96
C LEU A 195 -8.89 -15.69 -20.33
N TYR A 196 -8.58 -14.82 -21.30
CA TYR A 196 -9.16 -14.91 -22.64
C TYR A 196 -8.62 -16.12 -23.41
N SER A 197 -7.39 -16.54 -23.12
CA SER A 197 -6.73 -17.63 -23.85
C SER A 197 -7.04 -19.04 -23.30
N ILE A 198 -7.59 -19.16 -22.08
CA ILE A 198 -7.75 -20.46 -21.40
C ILE A 198 -9.20 -20.65 -20.94
N SER A 199 -9.78 -21.79 -21.30
CA SER A 199 -11.11 -22.24 -20.88
C SER A 199 -11.12 -22.71 -19.41
N LEU A 200 -10.99 -21.77 -18.48
CA LEU A 200 -11.10 -22.07 -17.05
C LEU A 200 -12.55 -22.37 -16.64
N LYS A 201 -12.72 -23.19 -15.59
CA LYS A 201 -14.04 -23.44 -15.00
C LYS A 201 -14.64 -22.10 -14.54
N LYS A 202 -15.95 -21.89 -14.72
CA LYS A 202 -16.67 -20.64 -14.31
C LYS A 202 -16.32 -20.20 -12.88
N ARG A 203 -16.01 -21.17 -12.02
CA ARG A 203 -15.61 -20.97 -10.61
C ARG A 203 -14.22 -20.34 -10.45
N GLU A 204 -13.24 -20.66 -11.28
CA GLU A 204 -11.90 -20.04 -11.26
C GLU A 204 -11.94 -18.64 -11.86
N LYS A 205 -12.70 -18.49 -12.96
CA LYS A 205 -12.92 -17.20 -13.65
C LYS A 205 -13.46 -16.12 -12.71
N MET A 206 -14.44 -16.43 -11.87
CA MET A 206 -14.98 -15.46 -10.90
C MET A 206 -13.96 -15.07 -9.80
N GLY A 207 -12.89 -15.84 -9.57
CA GLY A 207 -11.88 -15.55 -8.53
C GLY A 207 -10.89 -14.53 -8.98
N ILE A 208 -10.47 -14.71 -10.21
CA ILE A 208 -9.68 -13.75 -10.95
C ILE A 208 -10.49 -12.46 -11.11
N LEU A 209 -11.78 -12.53 -11.45
CA LEU A 209 -12.63 -11.33 -11.59
C LEU A 209 -12.66 -10.46 -10.31
N VAL A 210 -12.79 -11.08 -9.13
CA VAL A 210 -12.78 -10.34 -7.86
C VAL A 210 -11.38 -9.75 -7.57
N ALA A 211 -10.31 -10.49 -7.85
CA ALA A 211 -8.94 -10.01 -7.68
C ALA A 211 -8.66 -8.78 -8.59
N MET A 212 -9.20 -8.81 -9.80
CA MET A 212 -9.08 -7.72 -10.77
C MET A 212 -9.84 -6.47 -10.33
N SER A 213 -11.06 -6.61 -9.83
CA SER A 213 -11.83 -5.47 -9.29
C SER A 213 -11.05 -4.73 -8.20
N MET A 214 -10.35 -5.48 -7.33
CA MET A 214 -9.52 -4.89 -6.28
C MET A 214 -8.28 -4.17 -6.81
N GLY A 215 -7.66 -4.67 -7.88
CA GLY A 215 -6.54 -3.98 -8.54
C GLY A 215 -6.97 -2.65 -9.19
N ILE A 216 -8.18 -2.59 -9.74
CA ILE A 216 -8.76 -1.33 -10.26
C ILE A 216 -9.01 -0.34 -9.12
N ILE A 217 -9.52 -0.83 -7.98
CA ILE A 217 -9.72 0.02 -6.79
C ILE A 217 -8.37 0.55 -6.29
N ALA A 218 -7.33 -0.30 -6.20
CA ALA A 218 -5.98 0.14 -5.82
C ALA A 218 -5.42 1.21 -6.78
N GLY A 219 -5.59 1.01 -8.10
CA GLY A 219 -5.19 2.02 -9.09
C GLY A 219 -5.98 3.33 -8.98
N ALA A 220 -7.28 3.28 -8.69
CA ALA A 220 -8.09 4.48 -8.46
C ALA A 220 -7.63 5.24 -7.20
N VAL A 221 -7.30 4.51 -6.13
CA VAL A 221 -6.71 5.08 -4.90
C VAL A 221 -5.36 5.73 -5.20
N ALA A 222 -4.51 5.09 -6.00
CA ALA A 222 -3.21 5.65 -6.41
C ALA A 222 -3.37 6.93 -7.28
N ILE A 223 -4.39 6.99 -8.15
CA ILE A 223 -4.73 8.22 -8.90
C ILE A 223 -5.20 9.32 -7.95
N ALA A 224 -6.10 9.01 -7.01
CA ALA A 224 -6.58 9.97 -6.03
C ALA A 224 -5.41 10.55 -5.22
N LYS A 225 -4.46 9.69 -4.84
CA LYS A 225 -3.21 10.14 -4.22
C LYS A 225 -2.44 11.12 -5.10
N CYS A 226 -2.27 10.82 -6.39
CA CYS A 226 -1.56 11.69 -7.33
C CYS A 226 -2.16 13.11 -7.40
N ALA A 227 -3.48 13.25 -7.22
CA ALA A 227 -4.13 14.56 -7.16
C ALA A 227 -3.77 15.37 -5.90
N MET A 228 -3.33 14.70 -4.82
CA MET A 228 -2.95 15.33 -3.55
C MET A 228 -1.46 15.62 -3.43
N LEU A 229 -0.62 15.05 -4.31
CA LEU A 229 0.81 15.33 -4.31
C LEU A 229 1.21 16.82 -4.45
N PRO A 230 0.45 17.69 -5.16
CA PRO A 230 0.73 19.12 -5.16
C PRO A 230 0.65 19.77 -3.77
N GLN A 231 -0.07 19.19 -2.81
CA GLN A 231 -0.21 19.73 -1.44
C GLN A 231 1.14 19.74 -0.69
N LEU A 232 2.09 18.87 -1.03
CA LEU A 232 3.49 18.93 -0.54
C LEU A 232 4.18 20.26 -0.86
N GLY A 233 3.74 20.94 -1.92
CA GLY A 233 4.28 22.24 -2.31
C GLY A 233 3.72 23.42 -1.50
N SER A 234 2.67 23.20 -0.71
CA SER A 234 2.07 24.25 0.14
C SER A 234 2.93 24.62 1.34
N GLY A 235 3.80 23.70 1.78
CA GLY A 235 4.61 23.87 2.99
C GLY A 235 3.79 23.86 4.28
N ASP A 236 2.51 23.49 4.20
CA ASP A 236 1.59 23.43 5.33
C ASP A 236 1.24 21.98 5.70
N SER A 237 1.65 21.56 6.90
CA SER A 237 1.42 20.19 7.38
C SER A 237 -0.08 19.83 7.45
N TYR A 238 -0.97 20.82 7.60
CA TYR A 238 -2.42 20.60 7.62
C TYR A 238 -2.96 20.07 6.29
N ASN A 239 -2.43 20.61 5.18
CA ASN A 239 -2.84 20.19 3.84
C ASN A 239 -2.25 18.82 3.51
N GLU A 240 -1.02 18.53 3.96
CA GLU A 240 -0.37 17.24 3.71
C GLU A 240 -1.06 16.04 4.37
N VAL A 241 -1.92 16.25 5.37
CA VAL A 241 -2.66 15.16 6.05
C VAL A 241 -3.44 14.29 5.08
N GLU A 242 -4.04 14.89 4.06
CA GLU A 242 -4.83 14.15 3.08
C GLU A 242 -3.94 13.18 2.29
N LEU A 243 -2.75 13.63 1.87
CA LEU A 243 -1.76 12.78 1.23
C LEU A 243 -1.35 11.60 2.13
N TYR A 244 -1.12 11.84 3.42
CA TYR A 244 -0.75 10.79 4.38
C TYR A 244 -1.85 9.74 4.54
N ILE A 245 -3.11 10.17 4.56
CA ILE A 245 -4.27 9.26 4.58
C ILE A 245 -4.30 8.40 3.31
N TRP A 246 -4.10 9.01 2.13
CA TRP A 246 -4.09 8.28 0.87
C TRP A 246 -2.92 7.28 0.74
N ASP A 247 -1.74 7.60 1.27
CA ASP A 247 -0.57 6.69 1.27
C ASP A 247 -0.84 5.39 2.04
N VAL A 248 -1.42 5.49 3.23
CA VAL A 248 -1.78 4.31 4.04
C VAL A 248 -2.98 3.58 3.43
N THR A 249 -3.91 4.30 2.84
CA THR A 249 -5.05 3.71 2.12
C THR A 249 -4.58 2.87 0.94
N GLU A 250 -3.68 3.37 0.10
CA GLU A 250 -3.13 2.63 -1.04
C GLU A 250 -2.45 1.34 -0.59
N SER A 251 -1.58 1.43 0.42
CA SER A 251 -0.84 0.28 0.96
C SER A 251 -1.79 -0.79 1.55
N THR A 252 -2.74 -0.38 2.39
CA THR A 252 -3.67 -1.30 3.07
C THR A 252 -4.68 -1.94 2.12
N VAL A 253 -5.22 -1.17 1.16
CA VAL A 253 -6.11 -1.71 0.10
C VAL A 253 -5.37 -2.74 -0.74
N THR A 254 -4.09 -2.50 -1.06
CA THR A 254 -3.27 -3.46 -1.82
C THR A 254 -3.04 -4.75 -1.03
N VAL A 255 -2.79 -4.68 0.29
CA VAL A 255 -2.70 -5.87 1.16
C VAL A 255 -4.01 -6.66 1.15
N MET A 256 -5.14 -5.98 1.32
CA MET A 256 -6.46 -6.60 1.30
C MET A 256 -6.75 -7.26 -0.05
N ALA A 257 -6.42 -6.58 -1.15
CA ALA A 257 -6.52 -7.09 -2.51
C ALA A 257 -5.72 -8.38 -2.71
N ALA A 258 -4.48 -8.40 -2.21
CA ALA A 258 -3.62 -9.58 -2.28
C ALA A 258 -4.15 -10.77 -1.46
N CYS A 259 -4.89 -10.52 -0.38
CA CYS A 259 -5.47 -11.55 0.48
C CYS A 259 -6.65 -12.30 -0.16
N ILE A 260 -7.48 -11.61 -0.96
CA ILE A 260 -8.76 -12.12 -1.47
C ILE A 260 -8.66 -13.38 -2.35
N PRO A 261 -7.74 -13.48 -3.33
CA PRO A 261 -7.62 -14.69 -4.17
C PRO A 261 -7.42 -15.96 -3.35
N THR A 262 -6.58 -15.87 -2.32
CA THR A 262 -6.19 -16.99 -1.46
C THR A 262 -7.30 -17.36 -0.49
N LEU A 263 -7.93 -16.37 0.17
CA LEU A 263 -9.11 -16.62 1.01
C LEU A 263 -10.18 -17.39 0.25
N ARG A 264 -10.46 -17.01 -1.00
CA ARG A 264 -11.47 -17.66 -1.83
C ARG A 264 -11.14 -19.12 -2.15
N VAL A 265 -9.90 -19.42 -2.53
CA VAL A 265 -9.47 -20.80 -2.81
C VAL A 265 -9.63 -21.68 -1.58
N LEU A 266 -9.32 -21.13 -0.40
CA LEU A 266 -9.36 -21.82 0.88
C LEU A 266 -10.78 -22.04 1.43
N LEU A 267 -11.65 -21.01 1.39
CA LEU A 267 -13.06 -21.13 1.78
C LEU A 267 -13.83 -22.18 0.96
N ARG A 268 -13.30 -22.55 -0.21
CA ARG A 268 -13.86 -23.62 -1.05
C ARG A 268 -13.33 -25.00 -0.67
N GLY A 269 -12.06 -25.11 -0.27
CA GLY A 269 -11.46 -26.35 0.23
C GLY A 269 -12.03 -26.78 1.59
N MET A 270 -12.52 -25.82 2.39
CA MET A 270 -13.17 -26.07 3.68
C MET A 270 -14.65 -26.49 3.57
N ARG A 271 -15.23 -26.59 2.35
CA ARG A 271 -16.57 -27.19 2.24
C ARG A 271 -16.43 -28.69 2.53
N PRO A 272 -17.20 -29.25 3.49
CA PRO A 272 -17.23 -30.69 3.67
C PRO A 272 -17.60 -31.35 2.34
N PRO A 273 -17.05 -32.54 2.03
CA PRO A 273 -17.41 -33.26 0.82
C PRO A 273 -18.93 -33.33 0.76
N ARG A 274 -19.52 -32.92 -0.38
CA ARG A 274 -20.96 -33.03 -0.56
C ARG A 274 -21.30 -34.51 -0.40
N THR A 275 -22.34 -34.82 0.36
CA THR A 275 -22.83 -36.20 0.58
C THR A 275 -23.04 -36.96 -0.74
N THR A 276 -23.22 -36.26 -1.86
CA THR A 276 -23.26 -36.83 -3.21
C THR A 276 -21.96 -37.49 -3.68
N ASP A 277 -20.79 -37.03 -3.22
CA ASP A 277 -19.50 -37.68 -3.52
C ASP A 277 -19.29 -38.91 -2.61
N PHE A 278 -19.79 -38.87 -1.38
CA PHE A 278 -19.84 -40.04 -0.48
C PHE A 278 -20.79 -41.12 -1.01
N LEU A 279 -21.98 -40.74 -1.49
CA LEU A 279 -22.95 -41.66 -2.10
C LEU A 279 -22.44 -42.27 -3.41
N ARG A 280 -21.62 -41.55 -4.20
CA ARG A 280 -20.96 -42.12 -5.39
C ARG A 280 -19.83 -43.09 -5.03
N MET A 281 -19.16 -42.87 -3.90
CA MET A 281 -18.11 -43.77 -3.40
C MET A 281 -18.69 -45.09 -2.86
N PHE A 282 -19.91 -45.07 -2.32
CA PHE A 282 -20.63 -46.28 -1.88
C PHE A 282 -21.52 -46.91 -2.97
N ALA A 283 -22.06 -46.14 -3.91
CA ALA A 283 -22.88 -46.68 -5.01
C ALA A 283 -22.06 -47.35 -6.14
N GLY A 284 -20.73 -47.18 -6.16
CA GLY A 284 -19.84 -47.88 -7.09
C GLY A 284 -19.23 -49.18 -6.54
N ALA A 285 -19.61 -49.60 -5.33
CA ALA A 285 -19.03 -50.75 -4.62
C ALA A 285 -20.05 -51.84 -4.29
N SER A 286 -21.06 -52.06 -5.14
CA SER A 286 -21.98 -53.19 -5.00
C SER A 286 -22.34 -53.79 -6.36
N CYS A 287 -21.78 -54.99 -6.59
CA CYS A 287 -22.03 -56.01 -7.62
C CYS A 287 -21.86 -55.64 -9.09
#